data_AF-A0A523T5J5-F1
#
_entry.id   AF-A0A523T5J5-F1
#
_cell.length_a   1.000
_cell.length_b   1.000
_cell.length_c   1.000
_cell.angle_alpha   90.00
_cell.angle_beta   90.00
_cell.angle_gamma   90.00
#
_symmetry.space_group_name_H-M   'P 1'
#
loop_
_entity.id
_entity.type
_entity.pdbx_description
1 polymer ?
#
loop_
_entity_poly.entity_id
_entity_poly.type
_entity_poly.pdbx_seq_one_letter_code
_entity_poly.pdbx_strand_id
1 'polypeptide(L)'
;MSVSEHDRKILWSKAGNRCSYRYKGIICDEELIISEGEKQTLVGEECHIVSKRAGNNRYIADFPNRDSYDNLILMCRKHHKIIDDNQEKYTIDILQSMKKEHEKSIKERLAKKEIQPIIIKDSVFRTEVEHAEEAIGMEVNGPTQFSNVTSELIARDVKSATGFKTNQTLNAIVMTCSKCGRPFPFASTGAPPRIISCPHCGWGNTIP
;
A
#
# COMPACT_ATOMS: atom_id res chain seq x y z
N MET A 1 -6.51 -37.81 11.49
CA MET A 1 -6.48 -37.13 10.18
C MET A 1 -5.82 -35.78 10.35
N SER A 2 -5.08 -35.35 9.33
CA SER A 2 -4.39 -34.07 9.24
C SER A 2 -5.09 -33.20 8.19
N VAL A 3 -4.94 -31.88 8.31
CA VAL A 3 -5.41 -30.92 7.31
C VAL A 3 -4.82 -31.28 5.94
N SER A 4 -5.67 -31.31 4.92
CA SER A 4 -5.27 -31.62 3.55
C SER A 4 -4.42 -30.49 2.96
N GLU A 5 -3.55 -30.81 1.99
CA GLU A 5 -2.76 -29.78 1.29
C GLU A 5 -3.66 -28.76 0.57
N HIS A 6 -4.80 -29.20 0.06
CA HIS A 6 -5.79 -28.32 -0.56
C HIS A 6 -6.34 -27.30 0.44
N ASP A 7 -6.84 -27.77 1.58
CA ASP A 7 -7.41 -26.91 2.63
C ASP A 7 -6.36 -25.98 3.25
N ARG A 8 -5.15 -26.50 3.47
CA ARG A 8 -4.00 -25.72 3.93
C ARG A 8 -3.69 -24.56 3.00
N LYS A 9 -3.59 -24.81 1.69
CA LYS A 9 -3.34 -23.75 0.69
C LYS A 9 -4.45 -22.70 0.71
N ILE A 10 -5.71 -23.11 0.80
CA ILE A 10 -6.84 -22.17 0.89
C ILE A 10 -6.73 -21.31 2.16
N LEU A 11 -6.54 -21.95 3.32
CA LEU A 11 -6.45 -21.28 4.61
C LEU A 11 -5.35 -20.22 4.62
N TRP A 12 -4.12 -20.62 4.27
CA TRP A 12 -2.96 -19.72 4.28
C TRP A 12 -3.08 -18.60 3.25
N SER A 13 -3.61 -18.88 2.07
CA SER A 13 -3.81 -17.88 1.02
C SER A 13 -4.86 -16.84 1.42
N LYS A 14 -5.97 -17.27 2.00
CA LYS A 14 -7.05 -16.35 2.43
C LYS A 14 -6.70 -15.56 3.68
N ALA A 15 -5.88 -16.13 4.57
CA ALA A 15 -5.37 -15.43 5.74
C ALA A 15 -4.24 -14.44 5.40
N GLY A 16 -3.64 -14.54 4.20
CA GLY A 16 -2.70 -13.55 3.67
C GLY A 16 -1.39 -13.44 4.45
N ASN A 17 -0.86 -14.55 4.97
CA ASN A 17 0.33 -14.56 5.85
C ASN A 17 0.19 -13.63 7.09
N ARG A 18 -1.03 -13.50 7.61
CA ARG A 18 -1.33 -12.68 8.78
C ARG A 18 -2.17 -13.44 9.79
N CYS A 19 -1.90 -13.20 11.08
CA CYS A 19 -2.72 -13.72 12.17
C CYS A 19 -4.17 -13.26 12.01
N SER A 20 -5.14 -14.17 12.21
CA SER A 20 -6.58 -13.86 12.04
C SER A 20 -7.24 -13.32 13.32
N TYR A 21 -6.46 -12.92 14.33
CA TYR A 21 -7.00 -12.56 15.65
C TYR A 21 -7.62 -11.16 15.60
N ARG A 22 -8.94 -11.10 15.83
CA ARG A 22 -9.73 -9.86 15.82
C ARG A 22 -10.81 -9.94 16.91
N TYR A 23 -10.58 -9.27 18.03
CA TYR A 23 -11.52 -9.35 19.15
C TYR A 23 -11.58 -8.04 19.94
N LYS A 24 -12.80 -7.51 20.12
CA LYS A 24 -13.05 -6.27 20.87
C LYS A 24 -12.14 -5.09 20.47
N GLY A 25 -11.99 -4.87 19.16
CA GLY A 25 -11.16 -3.79 18.60
C GLY A 25 -9.65 -4.08 18.58
N ILE A 26 -9.19 -5.16 19.19
CA ILE A 26 -7.80 -5.61 19.11
C ILE A 26 -7.63 -6.44 17.84
N ILE A 27 -6.68 -6.04 17.00
CA ILE A 27 -6.33 -6.72 15.75
C ILE A 27 -4.85 -7.11 15.83
N CYS A 28 -4.53 -8.37 15.52
CA CYS A 28 -3.17 -8.82 15.31
C CYS A 28 -2.86 -8.86 13.82
N ASP A 29 -1.85 -8.12 13.36
CA ASP A 29 -1.35 -8.17 11.97
C ASP A 29 0.06 -8.78 11.90
N GLU A 30 0.39 -9.68 12.82
CA GLU A 30 1.69 -10.37 12.87
C GLU A 30 1.88 -11.26 11.62
N GLU A 31 3.08 -11.22 11.06
CA GLU A 31 3.47 -12.11 9.95
C GLU A 31 3.64 -13.54 10.45
N LEU A 32 3.17 -14.51 9.67
CA LEU A 32 3.20 -15.93 10.07
C LEU A 32 4.33 -16.74 9.43
N ILE A 33 5.08 -16.08 8.55
CA ILE A 33 6.30 -16.56 7.92
C ILE A 33 7.34 -15.47 8.16
N ILE A 34 8.39 -15.79 8.91
CA ILE A 34 9.49 -14.88 9.21
C ILE A 34 10.68 -15.25 8.32
N SER A 35 11.23 -14.25 7.64
CA SER A 35 12.44 -14.39 6.81
C SER A 35 13.67 -13.92 7.59
N GLU A 36 14.62 -14.82 7.83
CA GLU A 36 15.92 -14.51 8.41
C GLU A 36 17.02 -14.92 7.43
N GLY A 37 17.52 -13.96 6.66
CA GLY A 37 18.38 -14.23 5.51
C GLY A 37 17.65 -15.09 4.47
N GLU A 38 18.22 -16.23 4.11
CA GLU A 38 17.60 -17.19 3.18
C GLU A 38 16.60 -18.13 3.86
N LYS A 39 16.54 -18.15 5.20
CA LYS A 39 15.70 -19.09 5.95
C LYS A 39 14.29 -18.54 6.11
N GLN A 40 13.30 -19.37 5.74
CA GLN A 40 11.88 -19.12 5.97
C GLN A 40 11.40 -19.94 7.18
N THR A 41 10.89 -19.27 8.21
CA THR A 41 10.40 -19.92 9.42
C THR A 41 8.89 -19.75 9.55
N LEU A 42 8.15 -20.87 9.62
CA LEU A 42 6.71 -20.88 9.85
C LEU A 42 6.40 -20.71 11.34
N VAL A 43 5.77 -19.59 11.69
CA VAL A 43 5.36 -19.27 13.07
C VAL A 43 3.84 -19.19 13.24
N GLY A 44 3.08 -19.39 12.17
CA GLY A 44 1.62 -19.57 12.22
C GLY A 44 1.19 -21.01 12.53
N GLU A 45 0.00 -21.12 13.08
CA GLU A 45 -0.64 -22.38 13.49
C GLU A 45 -2.07 -22.48 12.94
N GLU A 46 -2.42 -23.68 12.47
CA GLU A 46 -3.73 -24.04 11.92
C GLU A 46 -4.66 -24.44 13.05
N CYS A 47 -5.49 -23.50 13.50
CA CYS A 47 -6.30 -23.65 14.70
C CYS A 47 -7.68 -24.18 14.34
N HIS A 48 -8.13 -25.24 15.01
CA HIS A 48 -9.51 -25.72 14.88
C HIS A 48 -10.47 -24.77 15.59
N ILE A 49 -11.55 -24.38 14.90
CA ILE A 49 -12.67 -23.62 15.44
C ILE A 49 -13.50 -24.55 16.34
N VAL A 50 -13.99 -25.66 15.78
CA VAL A 50 -14.60 -26.77 16.53
C VAL A 50 -13.51 -27.73 16.96
N SER A 51 -13.34 -27.87 18.27
CA SER A 51 -12.23 -28.64 18.86
C SER A 51 -12.34 -30.13 18.55
N LYS A 52 -11.19 -30.80 18.45
CA LYS A 52 -11.09 -32.26 18.32
C LYS A 52 -11.18 -32.99 19.67
N ARG A 53 -10.90 -32.30 20.77
CA ARG A 53 -10.75 -32.91 22.09
C ARG A 53 -12.10 -33.01 22.79
N ALA A 54 -12.56 -34.23 23.07
CA ALA A 54 -13.73 -34.45 23.91
C ALA A 54 -13.57 -33.77 25.28
N GLY A 55 -14.64 -33.12 25.76
CA GLY A 55 -14.62 -32.33 26.99
C GLY A 55 -14.13 -30.88 26.83
N ASN A 56 -13.79 -30.45 25.62
CA ASN A 56 -13.55 -29.04 25.29
C ASN A 56 -14.90 -28.34 25.06
N ASN A 57 -15.04 -27.07 25.47
CA ASN A 57 -16.30 -26.32 25.32
C ASN A 57 -16.70 -26.08 23.85
N ARG A 58 -15.76 -26.23 22.92
CA ARG A 58 -15.98 -26.16 21.47
C ARG A 58 -16.07 -27.54 20.81
N TYR A 59 -16.12 -28.62 21.57
CA TYR A 59 -16.24 -29.98 21.01
C TYR A 59 -17.68 -30.30 20.67
N ILE A 60 -17.89 -30.79 19.45
CA ILE A 60 -19.16 -31.34 18.97
C ILE A 60 -18.87 -32.77 18.53
N ALA A 61 -19.55 -33.79 19.07
CA ALA A 61 -19.21 -35.21 18.90
C ALA A 61 -19.13 -35.65 17.42
N ASP A 62 -20.19 -35.39 16.66
CA ASP A 62 -20.34 -35.85 15.28
C ASP A 62 -20.03 -34.75 14.25
N PHE A 63 -19.13 -33.82 14.58
CA PHE A 63 -18.76 -32.76 13.65
C PHE A 63 -18.02 -33.33 12.42
N PRO A 64 -18.61 -33.22 11.22
CA PRO A 64 -17.99 -33.74 10.01
C PRO A 64 -16.78 -32.89 9.62
N ASN A 65 -15.81 -33.50 8.95
CA ASN A 65 -14.71 -32.79 8.30
C ASN A 65 -13.97 -31.78 9.21
N ARG A 66 -13.57 -32.21 10.41
CA ARG A 66 -12.87 -31.35 11.38
C ARG A 66 -11.61 -30.68 10.82
N ASP A 67 -10.98 -31.29 9.84
CA ASP A 67 -9.75 -30.81 9.20
C ASP A 67 -9.99 -30.00 7.92
N SER A 68 -11.25 -29.67 7.62
CA SER A 68 -11.59 -28.83 6.46
C SER A 68 -11.16 -27.39 6.68
N TYR A 69 -10.94 -26.68 5.57
CA TYR A 69 -10.70 -25.26 5.59
C TYR A 69 -11.76 -24.51 6.41
N ASP A 70 -13.05 -24.85 6.28
CA ASP A 70 -14.14 -24.15 6.95
C ASP A 70 -14.02 -24.16 8.47
N ASN A 71 -13.53 -25.27 9.05
CA ASN A 71 -13.32 -25.42 10.48
C ASN A 71 -11.95 -24.88 10.98
N LEU A 72 -11.14 -24.29 10.12
CA LEU A 72 -9.81 -23.79 10.49
C LEU A 72 -9.75 -22.27 10.47
N ILE A 73 -8.97 -21.71 11.38
CA ILE A 73 -8.58 -20.30 11.43
C ILE A 73 -7.06 -20.21 11.65
N LEU A 74 -6.39 -19.29 10.96
CA LEU A 74 -4.93 -19.19 11.01
C LEU A 74 -4.49 -18.15 12.05
N MET A 75 -3.64 -18.53 13.01
CA MET A 75 -3.19 -17.66 14.10
C MET A 75 -1.67 -17.70 14.28
N CYS A 76 -1.08 -16.70 14.94
CA CYS A 76 0.26 -16.84 15.51
C CYS A 76 0.20 -17.70 16.78
N ARG A 77 1.35 -18.29 17.16
CA ARG A 77 1.48 -19.16 18.36
C ARG A 77 0.89 -18.53 19.62
N LYS A 78 1.11 -17.23 19.82
CA LYS A 78 0.59 -16.49 20.97
C LYS A 78 -0.94 -16.51 21.03
N HIS A 79 -1.60 -16.15 19.94
CA HIS A 79 -3.06 -16.09 19.91
C HIS A 79 -3.72 -17.46 19.89
N HIS A 80 -3.08 -18.47 19.26
CA HIS A 80 -3.51 -19.85 19.37
C HIS A 80 -3.54 -20.31 20.84
N LYS A 81 -2.46 -20.10 21.59
CA LYS A 81 -2.40 -20.45 23.02
C LYS A 81 -3.45 -19.70 23.85
N ILE A 82 -3.62 -18.40 23.62
CA ILE A 82 -4.63 -17.60 24.33
C ILE A 82 -6.04 -18.13 24.10
N ILE A 83 -6.37 -18.53 22.87
CA ILE A 83 -7.69 -19.08 22.53
C ILE A 83 -7.90 -20.44 23.19
N ASP A 84 -6.90 -21.30 23.14
CA ASP A 84 -6.96 -22.64 23.72
C ASP A 84 -7.09 -22.63 25.25
N ASP A 85 -6.51 -21.63 25.92
CA ASP A 85 -6.63 -21.46 27.37
C ASP A 85 -7.95 -20.82 27.81
N ASN A 86 -8.65 -20.11 26.92
CA ASN A 86 -9.84 -19.31 27.26
C ASN A 86 -11.06 -19.72 26.42
N GLN A 87 -11.36 -21.02 26.36
CA GLN A 87 -12.38 -21.58 25.47
C GLN A 87 -13.81 -21.08 25.76
N GLU A 88 -14.11 -20.73 27.02
CA GLU A 88 -15.39 -20.11 27.39
C GLU A 88 -15.58 -18.74 26.74
N LYS A 89 -14.48 -17.98 26.61
CA LYS A 89 -14.48 -16.65 26.02
C LYS A 89 -14.50 -16.69 24.50
N TYR A 90 -13.75 -17.61 23.91
CA TYR A 90 -13.63 -17.74 22.46
C TYR A 90 -14.50 -18.88 21.95
N THR A 91 -15.80 -18.63 21.86
CA THR A 91 -16.78 -19.59 21.35
C THR A 91 -16.59 -19.86 19.86
N ILE A 92 -17.23 -20.92 19.34
CA ILE A 92 -17.25 -21.26 17.92
C ILE A 92 -17.69 -20.04 17.08
N ASP A 93 -18.79 -19.41 17.44
CA ASP A 93 -19.35 -18.26 16.71
C ASP A 93 -18.38 -17.07 16.67
N ILE A 94 -17.70 -16.81 17.79
CA ILE A 94 -16.70 -15.74 17.86
C ILE A 94 -15.56 -16.03 16.88
N LEU A 95 -15.00 -17.23 16.89
CA LEU A 95 -13.89 -17.61 16.00
C LEU A 95 -14.31 -17.61 14.52
N GLN A 96 -15.54 -18.01 14.21
CA GLN A 96 -16.10 -17.91 12.86
C GLN A 96 -16.22 -16.44 12.42
N SER A 97 -16.66 -15.55 13.30
CA SER A 97 -16.69 -14.11 13.03
C SER A 97 -15.29 -13.56 12.78
N MET A 98 -14.31 -13.90 13.63
CA MET A 98 -12.92 -13.47 13.47
C MET A 98 -12.36 -13.88 12.10
N LYS A 99 -12.55 -15.16 11.71
CA LYS A 99 -12.12 -15.67 10.42
C LYS A 99 -12.74 -14.87 9.27
N LYS A 100 -14.07 -14.71 9.30
CA LYS A 100 -14.81 -14.01 8.24
C LYS A 100 -14.38 -12.55 8.10
N GLU A 101 -14.23 -11.85 9.22
CA GLU A 101 -13.77 -10.46 9.25
C GLU A 101 -12.34 -10.33 8.74
N HIS A 102 -11.46 -11.25 9.15
CA HIS A 102 -10.06 -11.26 8.71
C HIS A 102 -9.93 -11.49 7.21
N GLU A 103 -10.53 -12.56 6.70
CA GLU A 103 -10.46 -12.89 5.28
C GLU A 103 -11.12 -11.80 4.41
N LYS A 104 -12.20 -11.18 4.89
CA LYS A 104 -12.79 -10.01 4.24
C LYS A 104 -11.78 -8.85 4.18
N SER A 105 -11.12 -8.55 5.30
CA SER A 105 -10.10 -7.50 5.37
C SER A 105 -8.92 -7.77 4.42
N ILE A 106 -8.43 -9.01 4.35
CA ILE A 106 -7.38 -9.41 3.41
C ILE A 106 -7.86 -9.26 1.97
N LYS A 107 -9.06 -9.77 1.65
CA LYS A 107 -9.64 -9.63 0.32
C LYS A 107 -9.76 -8.17 -0.10
N GLU A 108 -10.23 -7.28 0.80
CA GLU A 108 -10.34 -5.85 0.53
C GLU A 108 -8.96 -5.18 0.36
N ARG A 109 -7.97 -5.55 1.18
CA ARG A 109 -6.57 -5.07 1.05
C ARG A 109 -5.97 -5.47 -0.30
N LEU A 110 -6.20 -6.70 -0.75
CA LEU A 110 -5.67 -7.21 -2.02
C LEU A 110 -6.47 -6.73 -3.23
N ALA A 111 -7.78 -6.52 -3.06
CA ALA A 111 -8.66 -5.95 -4.07
C ALA A 111 -8.46 -4.44 -4.27
N LYS A 112 -7.76 -3.75 -3.35
CA LYS A 112 -7.24 -2.40 -3.59
C LYS A 112 -6.15 -2.46 -4.68
N LYS A 113 -6.59 -2.56 -5.93
CA LYS A 113 -5.84 -2.24 -7.15
C LYS A 113 -6.46 -1.01 -7.80
N GLU A 114 -5.54 -0.14 -8.24
CA GLU A 114 -5.71 1.22 -8.76
C GLU A 114 -6.17 2.24 -7.70
N ILE A 115 -5.20 2.95 -7.11
CA ILE A 115 -5.46 4.30 -6.62
C ILE A 115 -6.03 5.04 -7.84
N GLN A 116 -7.33 5.34 -7.82
CA GLN A 116 -7.90 6.11 -8.91
C GLN A 116 -7.12 7.40 -9.03
N PRO A 117 -6.68 7.78 -10.23
CA PRO A 117 -5.92 9.00 -10.38
C PRO A 117 -6.76 10.16 -9.87
N ILE A 118 -6.16 11.05 -9.09
CA ILE A 118 -6.79 12.34 -8.82
C ILE A 118 -7.01 13.02 -10.17
N ILE A 119 -8.23 13.44 -10.49
CA ILE A 119 -8.54 14.11 -11.75
C ILE A 119 -8.65 15.60 -11.48
N ILE A 120 -7.75 16.39 -12.07
CA ILE A 120 -7.78 17.85 -12.02
C ILE A 120 -8.12 18.36 -13.41
N LYS A 121 -9.21 19.10 -13.52
CA LYS A 121 -9.74 19.61 -14.78
C LYS A 121 -9.98 21.11 -14.71
N ASP A 122 -9.78 21.79 -15.84
CA ASP A 122 -10.22 23.17 -16.06
C ASP A 122 -9.84 24.11 -14.90
N SER A 123 -8.57 24.05 -14.48
CA SER A 123 -8.08 24.70 -13.26
C SER A 123 -6.83 25.54 -13.50
N VAL A 124 -6.68 26.62 -12.75
CA VAL A 124 -5.47 27.47 -12.75
C VAL A 124 -4.91 27.55 -11.34
N PHE A 125 -3.66 27.13 -11.17
CA PHE A 125 -2.90 27.23 -9.93
C PHE A 125 -1.89 28.36 -10.08
N ARG A 126 -1.91 29.34 -9.18
CA ARG A 126 -0.90 30.40 -9.09
C ARG A 126 -0.23 30.32 -7.74
N THR A 127 1.08 30.14 -7.75
CA THR A 127 1.90 30.06 -6.55
C THR A 127 2.93 31.18 -6.60
N GLU A 128 3.00 31.99 -5.55
CA GLU A 128 4.02 33.02 -5.39
C GLU A 128 4.91 32.67 -4.19
N VAL A 129 6.23 32.67 -4.38
CA VAL A 129 7.20 32.35 -3.34
C VAL A 129 8.27 33.44 -3.33
N GLU A 130 8.54 34.01 -2.16
CA GLU A 130 9.59 35.01 -1.96
C GLU A 130 10.51 34.60 -0.81
N HIS A 131 11.82 34.92 -0.91
CA HIS A 131 12.81 34.76 0.16
C HIS A 131 12.93 33.32 0.70
N ALA A 132 13.08 32.34 -0.20
CA ALA A 132 13.14 30.92 0.16
C ALA A 132 14.37 30.23 -0.46
N GLU A 133 14.89 29.19 0.19
CA GLU A 133 15.98 28.40 -0.42
C GLU A 133 15.49 27.65 -1.67
N GLU A 134 14.27 27.11 -1.63
CA GLU A 134 13.65 26.39 -2.75
C GLU A 134 12.18 26.80 -2.90
N ALA A 135 11.76 27.10 -4.13
CA ALA A 135 10.36 27.33 -4.48
C ALA A 135 9.78 26.16 -5.28
N ILE A 136 8.65 25.62 -4.83
CA ILE A 136 7.93 24.56 -5.54
C ILE A 136 6.50 25.03 -5.82
N GLY A 137 6.12 25.06 -7.10
CA GLY A 137 4.80 25.48 -7.55
C GLY A 137 3.71 24.45 -7.25
N MET A 138 3.94 23.20 -7.69
CA MET A 138 3.07 22.07 -7.42
C MET A 138 3.88 20.78 -7.35
N GLU A 139 3.65 19.98 -6.30
CA GLU A 139 4.20 18.63 -6.16
C GLU A 139 3.07 17.60 -6.09
N VAL A 140 3.11 16.60 -6.97
CA VAL A 140 2.11 15.52 -7.01
C VAL A 140 2.77 14.17 -6.77
N ASN A 141 2.33 13.53 -5.69
CA ASN A 141 2.80 12.23 -5.24
C ASN A 141 1.66 11.20 -5.37
N GLY A 142 1.64 10.48 -6.48
CA GLY A 142 0.62 9.47 -6.79
C GLY A 142 0.03 9.60 -8.19
N PRO A 143 -0.83 8.67 -8.61
CA PRO A 143 -1.48 8.75 -9.92
C PRO A 143 -2.41 9.97 -9.98
N THR A 144 -2.24 10.82 -10.98
CA THR A 144 -3.05 12.04 -11.18
C THR A 144 -3.18 12.31 -12.67
N GLN A 145 -4.36 12.74 -13.11
CA GLN A 145 -4.65 13.14 -14.48
C GLN A 145 -4.98 14.64 -14.52
N PHE A 146 -4.33 15.35 -15.43
CA PHE A 146 -4.56 16.76 -15.68
C PHE A 146 -5.21 16.94 -17.05
N SER A 147 -6.25 17.76 -17.13
CA SER A 147 -6.87 18.13 -18.39
C SER A 147 -7.28 19.60 -18.34
N ASN A 148 -6.71 20.41 -19.24
CA ASN A 148 -6.88 21.87 -19.22
C ASN A 148 -6.49 22.52 -17.86
N VAL A 149 -5.31 22.17 -17.36
CA VAL A 149 -4.78 22.70 -16.09
C VAL A 149 -3.57 23.58 -16.37
N THR A 150 -3.56 24.77 -15.79
CA THR A 150 -2.43 25.71 -15.83
C THR A 150 -1.83 25.83 -14.43
N SER A 151 -0.50 25.77 -14.33
CA SER A 151 0.23 26.04 -13.09
C SER A 151 1.27 27.12 -13.34
N GLU A 152 1.14 28.25 -12.65
CA GLU A 152 2.02 29.40 -12.71
C GLU A 152 2.78 29.51 -11.38
N LEU A 153 4.11 29.50 -11.43
CA LEU A 153 4.97 29.77 -10.29
C LEU A 153 5.69 31.11 -10.51
N ILE A 154 5.53 32.03 -9.56
CA ILE A 154 6.28 33.28 -9.48
C ILE A 154 7.23 33.15 -8.29
N ALA A 155 8.52 33.02 -8.56
CA ALA A 155 9.54 32.91 -7.51
C ALA A 155 10.44 34.14 -7.53
N ARG A 156 10.66 34.76 -6.36
CA ARG A 156 11.53 35.93 -6.18
C ARG A 156 12.51 35.72 -5.04
N ASP A 157 13.76 36.10 -5.24
CA ASP A 157 14.83 35.89 -4.25
C ASP A 157 14.88 34.44 -3.71
N VAL A 158 14.95 33.48 -4.63
CA VAL A 158 15.09 32.06 -4.31
C VAL A 158 16.32 31.46 -4.94
N LYS A 159 16.93 30.44 -4.29
CA LYS A 159 18.12 29.77 -4.83
C LYS A 159 17.76 28.77 -5.94
N SER A 160 16.60 28.12 -5.85
CA SER A 160 16.07 27.21 -6.88
C SER A 160 14.55 27.30 -7.01
N ALA A 161 14.02 26.96 -8.19
CA ALA A 161 12.59 26.98 -8.47
C ALA A 161 12.15 25.79 -9.34
N THR A 162 11.12 25.07 -8.89
CA THR A 162 10.49 23.96 -9.60
C THR A 162 9.02 24.26 -9.82
N GLY A 163 8.61 24.49 -11.07
CA GLY A 163 7.21 24.81 -11.40
C GLY A 163 6.27 23.65 -11.13
N PHE A 164 6.68 22.44 -11.49
CA PHE A 164 5.88 21.22 -11.30
C PHE A 164 6.79 20.00 -11.09
N LYS A 165 6.53 19.24 -10.02
CA LYS A 165 7.32 18.08 -9.60
C LYS A 165 6.41 16.86 -9.45
N THR A 166 6.82 15.72 -10.02
CA THR A 166 6.12 14.44 -9.79
C THR A 166 7.11 13.34 -9.42
N ASN A 167 6.63 12.37 -8.66
CA ASN A 167 7.36 11.14 -8.40
C ASN A 167 7.30 10.13 -9.57
N GLN A 168 6.68 10.49 -10.70
CA GLN A 168 6.50 9.65 -11.88
C GLN A 168 7.49 9.95 -13.02
N THR A 169 8.70 10.44 -12.70
CA THR A 169 9.80 10.75 -13.65
C THR A 169 9.58 11.93 -14.59
N LEU A 170 8.50 12.71 -14.46
CA LEU A 170 8.34 13.98 -15.19
C LEU A 170 8.96 15.14 -14.40
N ASN A 171 10.00 15.74 -14.96
CA ASN A 171 10.63 16.98 -14.48
C ASN A 171 10.19 18.12 -15.38
N ALA A 172 9.55 19.17 -14.83
CA ALA A 172 9.24 20.39 -15.58
C ALA A 172 9.87 21.61 -14.90
N ILE A 173 10.77 22.29 -15.62
CA ILE A 173 11.57 23.41 -15.15
C ILE A 173 11.29 24.61 -16.06
N VAL A 174 11.14 25.81 -15.50
CA VAL A 174 11.12 27.04 -16.28
C VAL A 174 12.55 27.56 -16.36
N MET A 175 13.11 27.60 -17.56
CA MET A 175 14.46 28.08 -17.81
C MET A 175 14.44 29.46 -18.45
N THR A 176 15.33 30.36 -18.03
CA THR A 176 15.53 31.63 -18.72
C THR A 176 16.56 31.46 -19.83
N CYS A 177 16.21 31.80 -21.06
CA CYS A 177 17.14 31.72 -22.18
C CYS A 177 18.27 32.75 -22.02
N SER A 178 19.52 32.30 -21.94
CA SER A 178 20.68 33.18 -21.82
C SER A 178 20.90 34.11 -23.03
N LYS A 179 20.29 33.79 -24.19
CA LYS A 179 20.39 34.63 -25.40
C LYS A 179 19.29 35.69 -25.48
N CYS A 180 18.03 35.31 -25.30
CA CYS A 180 16.91 36.24 -25.49
C CYS A 180 16.29 36.76 -24.18
N GLY A 181 16.77 36.28 -23.02
CA GLY A 181 16.27 36.67 -21.69
C GLY A 181 14.85 36.20 -21.39
N ARG A 182 14.19 35.48 -22.30
CA ARG A 182 12.81 35.03 -22.12
C ARG A 182 12.75 33.70 -21.37
N PRO A 183 11.89 33.56 -20.34
CA PRO A 183 11.63 32.28 -19.71
C PRO A 183 10.89 31.37 -20.70
N PHE A 184 11.22 30.08 -20.69
CA PHE A 184 10.49 29.06 -21.43
C PHE A 184 10.36 27.78 -20.59
N PRO A 185 9.21 27.08 -20.68
CA PRO A 185 9.03 25.82 -19.98
C PRO A 185 9.80 24.71 -20.69
N PHE A 186 10.47 23.87 -19.91
CA PHE A 186 11.09 22.64 -20.35
C PHE A 186 10.50 21.49 -19.55
N ALA A 187 10.09 20.41 -20.19
CA ALA A 187 9.64 19.20 -19.51
C ALA A 187 10.29 17.96 -20.12
N SER A 188 10.75 17.04 -19.27
CA SER A 188 11.24 15.73 -19.69
C SER A 188 10.69 14.62 -18.81
N THR A 189 10.37 13.50 -19.43
CA THR A 189 10.22 12.22 -18.73
C THR A 189 11.58 11.51 -18.70
N GLY A 190 12.16 11.29 -17.52
CA GLY A 190 13.49 10.67 -17.36
C GLY A 190 14.64 11.69 -17.34
N ALA A 191 15.85 11.25 -17.74
CA ALA A 191 17.04 12.09 -17.77
C ALA A 191 16.88 13.27 -18.75
N PRO A 192 17.28 14.49 -18.38
CA PRO A 192 17.14 15.63 -19.27
C PRO A 192 17.95 15.41 -20.56
N PRO A 193 17.45 15.88 -21.72
CA PRO A 193 18.16 15.80 -22.98
C PRO A 193 19.47 16.60 -22.87
N ARG A 194 20.53 16.08 -23.49
CA ARG A 194 21.86 16.71 -23.48
C ARG A 194 21.85 18.13 -24.05
N ILE A 195 20.87 18.46 -24.89
CA ILE A 195 20.73 19.77 -25.52
C ILE A 195 19.30 20.26 -25.28
N ILE A 196 19.16 21.45 -24.70
CA ILE A 196 17.87 22.15 -24.61
C ILE A 196 17.91 23.34 -25.56
N SER A 197 16.90 23.44 -26.42
CA SER A 197 16.73 24.52 -27.40
C SER A 197 15.65 25.49 -26.96
N CYS A 198 15.98 26.79 -26.98
CA CYS A 198 15.02 27.86 -26.71
C CYS A 198 14.01 27.96 -27.87
N PRO A 199 12.69 27.86 -27.60
CA PRO A 199 11.65 27.93 -28.63
C PRO A 199 11.51 29.33 -29.24
N HIS A 200 12.02 30.37 -28.57
CA HIS A 200 11.91 31.75 -29.03
C HIS A 200 12.97 32.16 -30.05
N CYS A 201 14.19 31.61 -29.95
CA CYS A 201 15.33 32.11 -30.75
C CYS A 201 16.25 31.00 -31.28
N GLY A 202 15.89 29.72 -31.06
CA GLY A 202 16.64 28.56 -31.57
C GLY A 202 17.99 28.32 -30.89
N TRP A 203 18.31 29.04 -29.82
CA TRP A 203 19.57 28.84 -29.10
C TRP A 203 19.57 27.51 -28.33
N GLY A 204 20.55 26.65 -28.58
CA GLY A 204 20.75 25.37 -27.91
C GLY A 204 21.92 25.43 -26.92
N ASN A 205 21.74 24.96 -25.69
CA ASN A 205 22.80 24.83 -24.71
C ASN A 205 22.95 23.36 -24.28
N THR A 206 24.19 22.91 -24.10
CA THR A 206 24.45 21.57 -23.53
C THR A 206 24.33 21.63 -22.01
N ILE A 207 23.49 20.78 -21.42
CA ILE A 207 23.50 20.58 -19.97
C ILE A 207 24.67 19.63 -19.65
N PRO A 208 25.54 19.93 -18.67
CA PRO A 208 26.59 19.01 -18.25
C PRO A 208 26.05 17.67 -17.75
#